data_AF-A0AAN7AYB6-F1
#
_entry.id   AF-A0AAN7AYB6-F1
#
_cell.length_a   1.000
_cell.length_b   1.000
_cell.length_c   1.000
_cell.angle_alpha   90.00
_cell.angle_beta   90.00
_cell.angle_gamma   90.00
#
_symmetry.space_group_name_H-M   'P 1'
#
loop_
_entity.id
_entity.type
_entity.pdbx_description
1 polymer ?
#
loop_
_entity_poly.entity_id
_entity_poly.type
_entity_poly.pdbx_seq_one_letter_code
_entity_poly.pdbx_strand_id
1 'polypeptide(L)'
;MARKRKSRARARLSLKHAEHKPSTNVDYEALQRRLEQWTPRRNYAPTTQVMMSYIVGMWKKFCKHMNLVPKTALTTGKKERFMVFFKWICDNSNVSKKSTLLGYKRAFKMVYEKSVGPMNAEVYQALHTWIEHDLRESFELSAERREKPVLCFDDVFRLLQTHWGNPSIKYPSERQRLNVALMQQISFFTATRPRTLCYRPLDPDRLANHYVGQEPRAHFPPDYVEVHKRLGEKSKP
;
A
#
# COMPACT_ATOMS: atom_id res chain seq x y z
N MET A 1 -41.51 49.40 -18.51
CA MET A 1 -41.71 48.27 -17.57
C MET A 1 -40.45 47.40 -17.54
N ALA A 2 -39.66 47.45 -16.46
CA ALA A 2 -38.42 46.68 -16.32
C ALA A 2 -38.56 45.64 -15.19
N ARG A 3 -38.59 44.35 -15.53
CA ARG A 3 -38.62 43.24 -14.55
C ARG A 3 -37.18 42.86 -14.18
N LYS A 4 -36.78 43.22 -12.95
CA LYS A 4 -35.53 42.77 -12.29
C LYS A 4 -35.49 41.24 -12.20
N ARG A 5 -34.52 40.60 -12.87
CA ARG A 5 -34.14 39.20 -12.63
C ARG A 5 -33.41 39.12 -11.27
N LYS A 6 -34.09 38.63 -10.24
CA LYS A 6 -33.45 38.26 -8.96
C LYS A 6 -32.63 36.98 -9.16
N SER A 7 -31.31 37.12 -9.04
CA SER A 7 -30.32 36.06 -8.86
C SER A 7 -30.77 35.09 -7.76
N ARG A 8 -31.05 33.84 -8.16
CA ARG A 8 -31.24 32.70 -7.26
C ARG A 8 -30.01 31.79 -7.37
N ALA A 9 -29.57 31.31 -6.21
CA ALA A 9 -28.63 30.22 -6.01
C ALA A 9 -27.12 30.53 -6.03
N ARG A 10 -26.69 31.61 -5.34
CA ARG A 10 -25.56 31.48 -4.41
C ARG A 10 -26.08 30.77 -3.14
N ALA A 11 -26.28 29.46 -3.24
CA ALA A 11 -26.63 28.59 -2.12
C ALA A 11 -25.49 27.59 -1.88
N ARG A 12 -24.26 28.10 -1.88
CA ARG A 12 -23.08 27.39 -1.38
C ARG A 12 -22.33 28.34 -0.46
N LEU A 13 -21.99 27.81 0.72
CA LEU A 13 -21.15 28.41 1.77
C LEU A 13 -21.89 29.22 2.84
N SER A 14 -22.73 28.54 3.61
CA SER A 14 -22.84 28.79 5.04
C SER A 14 -23.15 27.48 5.76
N LEU A 15 -22.22 26.53 5.65
CA LEU A 15 -22.07 25.54 6.70
C LEU A 15 -21.40 26.30 7.84
N LYS A 16 -22.22 26.75 8.79
CA LYS A 16 -21.77 27.29 10.07
C LYS A 16 -20.72 26.33 10.61
N HIS A 17 -19.49 26.81 10.73
CA HIS A 17 -18.50 26.13 11.55
C HIS A 17 -19.10 26.15 12.95
N ALA A 18 -19.61 25.00 13.40
CA ALA A 18 -19.97 24.85 14.80
C ALA A 18 -18.67 25.08 15.57
N GLU A 19 -18.58 26.21 16.26
CA GLU A 19 -17.48 26.51 17.16
C GLU A 19 -17.36 25.36 18.15
N HIS A 20 -16.30 24.58 18.01
CA HIS A 20 -15.99 23.51 18.95
C HIS A 20 -15.56 24.20 20.25
N LYS A 21 -16.50 24.37 21.18
CA LYS A 21 -16.20 24.85 22.54
C LYS A 21 -15.27 23.83 23.19
N PRO A 22 -14.04 24.18 23.59
CA PRO A 22 -13.14 23.25 24.25
C PRO A 22 -13.80 22.78 25.56
N SER A 23 -13.81 21.47 25.77
CA SER A 23 -14.35 20.88 26.99
C SER A 23 -13.60 21.44 28.20
N THR A 24 -14.31 22.13 29.08
CA THR A 24 -13.78 22.85 30.26
C THR A 24 -13.34 21.92 31.40
N ASN A 25 -13.29 20.61 31.18
CA ASN A 25 -13.02 19.63 32.24
C ASN A 25 -12.05 18.52 31.79
N VAL A 26 -11.05 18.88 30.99
CA VAL A 26 -9.95 17.98 30.64
C VAL A 26 -8.72 18.41 31.43
N ASP A 27 -8.30 17.58 32.37
CA ASP A 27 -7.00 17.72 33.02
C ASP A 27 -5.89 17.34 32.02
N TYR A 28 -5.34 18.37 31.38
CA TYR A 28 -4.29 18.22 30.38
C TYR A 28 -2.98 17.71 30.98
N GLU A 29 -2.71 17.92 32.28
CA GLU A 29 -1.52 17.41 32.94
C GLU A 29 -1.61 15.89 33.16
N ALA A 30 -2.77 15.41 33.59
CA ALA A 30 -3.04 13.97 33.69
C ALA A 30 -3.03 13.30 32.30
N LEU A 31 -3.53 13.97 31.27
CA LEU A 31 -3.44 13.48 29.89
C LEU A 31 -1.98 13.43 29.41
N GLN A 32 -1.18 14.44 29.71
CA GLN A 32 0.24 14.48 29.34
C GLN A 32 1.02 13.33 29.98
N ARG A 33 0.86 13.09 31.29
CA ARG A 33 1.49 11.96 32.00
C ARG A 33 1.09 10.59 31.41
N ARG A 34 -0.17 10.45 30.98
CA ARG A 34 -0.65 9.24 30.28
C ARG A 34 -0.03 9.10 28.89
N LEU A 35 0.16 10.20 28.18
CA LEU A 35 0.74 10.20 26.84
C LEU A 35 2.25 9.99 26.84
N GLU A 36 2.96 10.41 27.89
CA GLU A 36 4.39 10.14 28.09
C GLU A 36 4.69 8.62 28.14
N GLN A 37 3.74 7.83 28.68
CA GLN A 37 3.83 6.38 28.74
C GLN A 37 3.22 5.68 27.50
N TRP A 38 2.43 6.40 26.71
CA TRP A 38 1.74 5.83 25.56
C TRP A 38 2.65 5.79 24.33
N THR A 39 2.87 4.60 23.79
CA THR A 39 3.58 4.44 22.51
C THR A 39 2.57 4.31 21.36
N PRO A 40 2.61 5.20 20.35
CA PRO A 40 1.74 5.09 19.18
C PRO A 40 2.02 3.79 18.41
N ARG A 41 1.16 2.78 18.56
CA ARG A 41 1.21 1.58 17.72
C ARG A 41 0.40 1.82 16.47
N ARG A 42 1.09 2.00 15.34
CA ARG A 42 0.41 2.11 14.04
C ARG A 42 -0.27 0.77 13.68
N ASN A 43 -1.57 0.86 13.44
CA ASN A 43 -2.36 -0.22 12.85
C ASN A 43 -2.37 -0.01 11.33
N TYR A 44 -1.55 -0.79 10.63
CA TYR A 44 -1.43 -0.69 9.18
C TYR A 44 -2.63 -1.35 8.50
N ALA A 45 -3.09 -0.76 7.39
CA ALA A 45 -4.12 -1.36 6.55
C ALA A 45 -3.68 -2.76 6.05
N PRO A 46 -4.61 -3.71 5.80
CA PRO A 46 -4.28 -5.06 5.37
C PRO A 46 -3.37 -5.12 4.13
N THR A 47 -3.57 -4.25 3.14
CA THR A 47 -2.69 -4.16 1.96
C THR A 47 -1.27 -3.75 2.31
N THR A 48 -1.11 -2.87 3.29
CA THR A 48 0.20 -2.42 3.78
C THR A 48 0.89 -3.54 4.54
N GLN A 49 0.15 -4.32 5.34
CA GLN A 49 0.68 -5.52 6.00
C GLN A 49 1.21 -6.55 5.00
N VAL A 50 0.49 -6.78 3.88
CA VAL A 50 0.99 -7.65 2.80
C VAL A 50 2.31 -7.13 2.22
N MET A 51 2.43 -5.82 1.99
CA MET A 51 3.70 -5.23 1.53
C MET A 51 4.83 -5.42 2.56
N MET A 52 4.53 -5.23 3.84
CA MET A 52 5.49 -5.45 4.92
C MET A 52 5.94 -6.93 4.97
N SER A 53 5.02 -7.89 4.82
CA SER A 53 5.34 -9.32 4.76
C SER A 53 6.30 -9.66 3.61
N TYR A 54 6.15 -8.99 2.47
CA TYR A 54 7.07 -9.14 1.33
C TYR A 54 8.48 -8.67 1.68
N ILE A 55 8.61 -7.52 2.35
CA ILE A 55 9.90 -7.03 2.85
C ILE A 55 10.48 -7.97 3.91
N VAL A 56 9.66 -8.49 4.82
CA VAL A 56 10.09 -9.50 5.82
C VAL A 56 10.64 -10.74 5.12
N GLY A 57 9.99 -11.21 4.06
CA GLY A 57 10.47 -12.32 3.24
C GLY A 57 11.85 -12.05 2.63
N MET A 58 12.05 -10.86 2.05
CA MET A 58 13.36 -10.45 1.52
C MET A 58 14.41 -10.35 2.63
N TRP A 59 14.06 -9.76 3.77
CA TRP A 59 14.96 -9.65 4.92
C TRP A 59 15.39 -11.03 5.45
N LYS A 60 14.46 -11.97 5.60
CA LYS A 60 14.78 -13.35 6.01
C LYS A 60 15.73 -14.03 5.04
N LYS A 61 15.53 -13.84 3.73
CA LYS A 61 16.43 -14.37 2.68
C LYS A 61 17.83 -13.75 2.77
N PHE A 62 17.92 -12.43 2.95
CA PHE A 62 19.17 -11.72 3.18
C PHE A 62 19.90 -12.21 4.44
N CYS A 63 19.18 -12.34 5.57
CA CYS A 63 19.75 -12.87 6.80
C CYS A 63 20.26 -14.30 6.62
N LYS A 64 19.54 -15.15 5.87
CA LYS A 64 20.00 -16.50 5.53
C LYS A 64 21.30 -16.46 4.71
N HIS A 65 21.41 -15.55 3.74
CA HIS A 65 22.62 -15.37 2.94
C HIS A 65 23.82 -14.91 3.79
N MET A 66 23.59 -14.05 4.78
CA MET A 66 24.61 -13.51 5.69
C MET A 66 24.85 -14.36 6.95
N ASN A 67 24.19 -15.52 7.09
CA ASN A 67 24.20 -16.36 8.30
C ASN A 67 23.82 -15.61 9.59
N LEU A 68 22.79 -14.74 9.52
CA LEU A 68 22.30 -13.93 10.64
C LEU A 68 20.92 -14.41 11.11
N VAL A 69 20.64 -14.20 12.39
CA VAL A 69 19.28 -14.36 12.94
C VAL A 69 18.45 -13.10 12.64
N PRO A 70 17.29 -13.19 11.97
CA PRO A 70 16.58 -12.02 11.46
C PRO A 70 16.19 -10.96 12.50
N LYS A 71 15.76 -11.39 13.70
CA LYS A 71 15.33 -10.49 14.78
C LYS A 71 16.52 -9.75 15.39
N THR A 72 17.57 -10.48 15.76
CA THR A 72 18.78 -9.88 16.34
C THR A 72 19.48 -8.98 15.33
N ALA A 73 19.48 -9.35 14.05
CA ALA A 73 20.05 -8.53 12.99
C ALA A 73 19.36 -7.18 12.80
N LEU A 74 18.06 -7.08 13.10
CA LEU A 74 17.32 -5.81 13.13
C LEU A 74 17.63 -5.01 14.39
N THR A 75 17.62 -5.65 15.56
CA THR A 75 17.86 -4.96 16.84
C THR A 75 19.28 -4.41 16.97
N THR A 76 20.28 -5.20 16.57
CA THR A 76 21.70 -4.80 16.58
C THR A 76 22.14 -4.19 15.24
N GLY A 77 21.22 -4.06 14.28
CA GLY A 77 21.52 -3.58 12.94
C GLY A 77 21.91 -2.11 12.94
N LYS A 78 23.13 -1.82 12.47
CA LYS A 78 23.57 -0.45 12.17
C LYS A 78 23.13 -0.05 10.75
N LYS A 79 23.24 1.25 10.43
CA LYS A 79 22.86 1.81 9.13
C LYS A 79 23.52 1.08 7.95
N GLU A 80 24.77 0.67 8.11
CA GLU A 80 25.58 0.00 7.09
C GLU A 80 24.94 -1.33 6.67
N ARG A 81 24.42 -2.11 7.65
CA ARG A 81 23.76 -3.38 7.36
C ARG A 81 22.49 -3.17 6.54
N PHE A 82 21.73 -2.12 6.83
CA PHE A 82 20.54 -1.80 6.05
C PHE A 82 20.91 -1.36 4.64
N MET A 83 21.98 -0.57 4.47
CA MET A 83 22.48 -0.21 3.14
C MET A 83 22.90 -1.44 2.32
N VAL A 84 23.62 -2.38 2.94
CA VAL A 84 23.99 -3.67 2.32
C VAL A 84 22.75 -4.48 1.96
N PHE A 85 21.71 -4.48 2.79
CA PHE A 85 20.45 -5.14 2.47
C PHE A 85 19.76 -4.54 1.22
N PHE A 86 19.73 -3.22 1.08
CA PHE A 86 19.18 -2.58 -0.12
C PHE A 86 20.02 -2.84 -1.37
N LYS A 87 21.34 -2.91 -1.23
CA LYS A 87 22.22 -3.37 -2.32
C LYS A 87 21.90 -4.82 -2.72
N TRP A 88 21.80 -5.72 -1.75
CA TRP A 88 21.43 -7.13 -1.97
C TRP A 88 20.07 -7.27 -2.66
N ILE A 89 19.10 -6.41 -2.35
CA ILE A 89 17.83 -6.39 -3.09
C ILE A 89 18.08 -6.10 -4.57
N CYS A 90 18.88 -5.10 -4.92
CA CYS A 90 19.21 -4.81 -6.31
C CYS A 90 19.95 -5.97 -6.99
N ASP A 91 20.87 -6.61 -6.28
CA ASP A 91 21.65 -7.75 -6.80
C ASP A 91 20.76 -8.98 -7.06
N ASN A 92 19.74 -9.21 -6.23
CA ASN A 92 18.94 -10.44 -6.25
C ASN A 92 17.52 -10.26 -6.79
N SER A 93 17.15 -9.07 -7.27
CA SER A 93 15.83 -8.81 -7.84
C SER A 93 15.89 -7.85 -9.03
N ASN A 94 14.94 -8.00 -9.95
CA ASN A 94 14.86 -7.18 -11.18
C ASN A 94 14.26 -5.80 -10.89
N VAL A 95 14.87 -5.04 -9.98
CA VAL A 95 14.43 -3.68 -9.64
C VAL A 95 15.15 -2.68 -10.55
N SER A 96 14.41 -2.13 -11.51
CA SER A 96 14.92 -1.12 -12.45
C SER A 96 14.48 0.31 -12.11
N LYS A 97 13.61 0.49 -11.11
CA LYS A 97 12.99 1.77 -10.77
C LYS A 97 13.36 2.21 -9.37
N LYS A 98 13.87 3.44 -9.27
CA LYS A 98 14.19 4.10 -7.99
C LYS A 98 12.97 4.19 -7.06
N SER A 99 11.81 4.50 -7.63
CA SER A 99 10.56 4.62 -6.86
C SER A 99 10.17 3.33 -6.15
N THR A 100 10.51 2.17 -6.71
CA THR A 100 10.32 0.86 -6.09
C THR A 100 11.16 0.70 -4.84
N LEU A 101 12.47 1.00 -4.91
CA LEU A 101 13.36 0.93 -3.73
C LEU A 101 12.94 1.91 -2.64
N LEU A 102 12.54 3.13 -2.98
CA LEU A 102 12.01 4.07 -1.99
C LEU A 102 10.70 3.56 -1.37
N GLY A 103 9.87 2.85 -2.14
CA GLY A 103 8.71 2.12 -1.62
C GLY A 103 9.11 1.03 -0.63
N TYR A 104 10.13 0.23 -0.98
CA TYR A 104 10.68 -0.82 -0.12
C TYR A 104 11.29 -0.22 1.15
N LYS A 105 11.98 0.91 1.07
CA LYS A 105 12.51 1.66 2.21
C LYS A 105 11.42 2.06 3.21
N ARG A 106 10.30 2.59 2.71
CA ARG A 106 9.14 2.94 3.57
C ARG A 106 8.56 1.69 4.24
N ALA A 107 8.38 0.61 3.47
CA ALA A 107 7.88 -0.65 4.02
C ALA A 107 8.84 -1.30 5.04
N PHE A 108 10.14 -1.23 4.79
CA PHE A 108 11.18 -1.66 5.71
C PHE A 108 11.14 -0.86 7.02
N LYS A 109 10.99 0.48 6.94
CA LYS A 109 10.80 1.31 8.13
C LYS A 109 9.58 0.87 8.94
N MET A 110 8.46 0.58 8.28
CA MET A 110 7.24 0.08 8.96
C MET A 110 7.48 -1.27 9.65
N VAL A 111 8.21 -2.18 9.00
CA VAL A 111 8.60 -3.48 9.59
C VAL A 111 9.48 -3.27 10.81
N TYR A 112 10.50 -2.41 10.70
CA TYR A 112 11.41 -2.10 11.81
C TYR A 112 10.65 -1.47 12.99
N GLU A 113 9.82 -0.45 12.74
CA GLU A 113 9.00 0.22 13.74
C GLU A 113 8.10 -0.74 14.51
N LYS A 114 7.58 -1.77 13.82
CA LYS A 114 6.72 -2.78 14.44
C LYS A 114 7.51 -3.87 15.19
N SER A 115 8.73 -4.19 14.73
CA SER A 115 9.53 -5.31 15.26
C SER A 115 10.44 -4.92 16.41
N VAL A 116 11.03 -3.72 16.35
CA VAL A 116 12.08 -3.24 17.28
C VAL A 116 11.61 -1.98 18.02
N GLY A 117 11.00 -1.03 17.30
CA GLY A 117 10.63 0.27 17.83
C GLY A 117 11.02 1.41 16.90
N PRO A 118 10.93 2.68 17.33
CA PRO A 118 11.14 3.82 16.45
C PRO A 118 12.53 3.79 15.79
N MET A 119 12.57 3.88 14.46
CA MET A 119 13.82 3.99 13.72
C MET A 119 14.39 5.40 13.86
N ASN A 120 15.69 5.51 14.13
CA ASN A 120 16.39 6.79 14.14
C ASN A 120 16.24 7.50 12.77
N ALA A 121 15.84 8.76 12.80
CA ALA A 121 15.65 9.60 11.62
C ALA A 121 16.94 9.72 10.78
N GLU A 122 18.10 9.83 11.41
CA GLU A 122 19.40 9.93 10.75
C GLU A 122 19.70 8.68 9.92
N VAL A 123 19.43 7.50 10.48
CA VAL A 123 19.59 6.22 9.77
C VAL A 123 18.65 6.17 8.58
N TYR A 124 17.39 6.57 8.76
CA TYR A 124 16.39 6.57 7.68
C TYR A 124 16.73 7.56 6.54
N GLN A 125 17.37 8.69 6.88
CA GLN A 125 17.84 9.68 5.91
C GLN A 125 19.13 9.23 5.22
N ALA A 126 20.10 8.65 5.94
CA ALA A 126 21.30 8.07 5.34
C ALA A 126 20.93 6.99 4.31
N LEU A 127 19.96 6.11 4.64
CA LEU A 127 19.38 5.17 3.71
C LEU A 127 18.68 5.84 2.51
N HIS A 128 18.05 7.01 2.70
CA HIS A 128 17.47 7.76 1.59
C HIS A 128 18.56 8.20 0.61
N THR A 129 19.58 8.87 1.13
CA THR A 129 20.68 9.44 0.34
C THR A 129 21.42 8.32 -0.41
N TRP A 130 21.73 7.21 0.26
CA TRP A 130 22.36 6.05 -0.36
C TRP A 130 21.55 5.45 -1.52
N ILE A 131 20.22 5.37 -1.38
CA ILE A 131 19.35 4.88 -2.46
C ILE A 131 19.25 5.90 -3.60
N GLU A 132 19.19 7.19 -3.27
CA GLU A 132 18.98 8.27 -4.24
C GLU A 132 20.21 8.52 -5.12
N HIS A 133 21.41 8.35 -4.57
CA HIS A 133 22.68 8.60 -5.25
C HIS A 133 23.38 7.29 -5.60
N ASP A 134 24.00 6.62 -4.63
CA ASP A 134 24.93 5.53 -4.89
C ASP A 134 24.29 4.32 -5.56
N LEU A 135 23.17 3.81 -5.03
CA LEU A 135 22.47 2.66 -5.63
C LEU A 135 21.82 3.02 -6.95
N ARG A 136 21.39 4.28 -7.10
CA ARG A 136 20.82 4.74 -8.37
C ARG A 136 21.86 4.72 -9.46
N GLU A 137 23.05 5.22 -9.20
CA GLU A 137 24.16 5.26 -10.15
C GLU A 137 24.69 3.84 -10.43
N SER A 138 24.92 3.05 -9.38
CA SER A 138 25.50 1.71 -9.52
C SER A 138 24.62 0.71 -10.28
N PHE A 139 23.29 0.86 -10.22
CA PHE A 139 22.32 -0.03 -10.86
C PHE A 139 21.49 0.67 -11.94
N GLU A 140 21.91 1.86 -12.38
CA GLU A 140 21.24 2.68 -13.40
C GLU A 140 19.72 2.81 -13.18
N LEU A 141 19.32 3.03 -11.93
CA LEU A 141 17.91 3.02 -11.57
C LEU A 141 17.20 4.21 -12.23
N SER A 142 16.22 3.88 -13.07
CA SER A 142 15.47 4.89 -13.79
C SER A 142 14.61 5.70 -12.82
N ALA A 143 14.86 7.02 -12.81
CA ALA A 143 14.04 8.03 -12.13
C ALA A 143 12.94 8.59 -13.05
N GLU A 144 12.92 8.17 -14.32
CA GLU A 144 11.97 8.65 -15.29
C GLU A 144 10.54 8.27 -14.90
N ARG A 145 9.68 9.28 -14.91
CA ARG A 145 8.25 9.08 -14.80
C ARG A 145 7.75 8.66 -16.17
N ARG A 146 7.39 7.38 -16.31
CA ARG A 146 6.64 6.91 -17.47
C ARG A 146 5.37 7.75 -17.60
N GLU A 147 5.16 8.32 -18.77
CA GLU A 147 3.93 9.02 -19.09
C GLU A 147 2.75 8.06 -18.92
N LYS A 148 1.73 8.50 -18.18
CA LYS A 148 0.53 7.67 -18.00
C LYS A 148 -0.26 7.78 -19.30
N PRO A 149 -0.48 6.69 -20.05
CA PRO A 149 -1.30 6.77 -21.25
C PRO A 149 -2.68 7.26 -20.85
N VAL A 150 -3.13 8.35 -21.46
CA VAL A 150 -4.47 8.89 -21.29
C VAL A 150 -5.29 8.36 -22.46
N LEU A 151 -6.31 7.56 -22.17
CA LEU A 151 -7.21 7.04 -23.20
C LEU A 151 -8.16 8.15 -23.64
N CYS A 152 -8.24 8.41 -24.93
CA CYS A 152 -9.32 9.22 -25.49
C CYS A 152 -10.58 8.35 -25.71
N PHE A 153 -11.68 8.97 -26.14
CA PHE A 153 -12.92 8.26 -26.42
C PHE A 153 -12.75 7.18 -27.50
N ASP A 154 -11.99 7.48 -28.57
CA ASP A 154 -11.73 6.50 -29.64
C ASP A 154 -10.89 5.32 -29.15
N ASP A 155 -9.97 5.53 -28.21
CA ASP A 155 -9.18 4.46 -27.62
C ASP A 155 -10.05 3.53 -26.78
N VAL A 156 -11.04 4.06 -26.06
CA VAL A 156 -12.04 3.24 -25.34
C VAL A 156 -12.83 2.37 -26.30
N PHE A 157 -13.28 2.93 -27.43
CA PHE A 157 -13.99 2.17 -28.46
C PHE A 157 -13.11 1.06 -29.04
N ARG A 158 -11.86 1.37 -29.41
CA ARG A 158 -10.89 0.38 -29.95
C ARG A 158 -10.58 -0.72 -28.94
N LEU A 159 -10.44 -0.39 -27.65
CA LEU A 159 -10.21 -1.37 -26.59
C LEU A 159 -11.38 -2.34 -26.47
N LEU A 160 -12.62 -1.83 -26.50
CA LEU A 160 -13.82 -2.67 -26.47
C LEU A 160 -13.93 -3.53 -27.74
N GLN A 161 -13.71 -2.95 -28.92
CA GLN A 161 -13.71 -3.70 -30.19
C GLN A 161 -12.69 -4.84 -30.16
N THR A 162 -11.47 -4.57 -29.66
CA THR A 162 -10.42 -5.59 -29.50
C THR A 162 -10.83 -6.65 -28.47
N HIS A 163 -11.44 -6.26 -27.35
CA HIS A 163 -11.94 -7.19 -26.34
C HIS A 163 -12.97 -8.19 -26.87
N TRP A 164 -13.85 -7.74 -27.77
CA TRP A 164 -14.86 -8.59 -28.39
C TRP A 164 -14.32 -9.43 -29.54
N GLY A 165 -13.54 -8.82 -30.43
CA GLY A 165 -13.16 -9.43 -31.71
C GLY A 165 -11.83 -10.18 -31.73
N ASN A 166 -10.99 -10.04 -30.69
CA ASN A 166 -9.66 -10.65 -30.71
C ASN A 166 -9.70 -12.14 -30.28
N PRO A 167 -9.40 -13.09 -31.19
CA PRO A 167 -9.42 -14.53 -30.89
C PRO A 167 -8.28 -14.96 -29.95
N SER A 168 -7.23 -14.15 -29.81
CA SER A 168 -6.11 -14.42 -28.91
C SER A 168 -6.47 -14.22 -27.44
N ILE A 169 -7.52 -13.46 -27.14
CA ILE A 169 -7.99 -13.24 -25.77
C ILE A 169 -8.95 -14.37 -25.40
N LYS A 170 -8.45 -15.32 -24.60
CA LYS A 170 -9.22 -16.47 -24.16
C LYS A 170 -9.88 -16.19 -22.81
N TYR A 171 -11.20 -16.36 -22.75
CA TYR A 171 -11.97 -16.33 -21.52
C TYR A 171 -12.40 -17.75 -21.15
N PRO A 172 -12.35 -18.12 -19.85
CA PRO A 172 -12.93 -19.38 -19.37
C PRO A 172 -14.41 -19.57 -19.73
N SER A 173 -15.17 -18.48 -19.84
CA SER A 173 -16.55 -18.47 -20.33
C SER A 173 -16.88 -17.15 -21.02
N GLU A 174 -17.85 -17.16 -21.93
CA GLU A 174 -18.34 -15.94 -22.58
C GLU A 174 -19.02 -14.98 -21.59
N ARG A 175 -19.59 -15.52 -20.49
CA ARG A 175 -20.09 -14.69 -19.38
C ARG A 175 -18.97 -13.86 -18.74
N GLN A 176 -17.77 -14.43 -18.60
CA GLN A 176 -16.63 -13.70 -18.07
C GLN A 176 -16.19 -12.59 -19.04
N ARG A 177 -16.26 -12.81 -20.36
CA ARG A 177 -16.02 -11.77 -21.37
C ARG A 177 -16.99 -10.59 -21.19
N LEU A 178 -18.28 -10.86 -21.03
CA LEU A 178 -19.31 -9.83 -20.77
C LEU A 178 -19.01 -9.05 -19.47
N ASN A 179 -18.72 -9.75 -18.38
CA ASN A 179 -18.43 -9.12 -17.09
C ASN A 179 -17.19 -8.21 -17.17
N VAL A 180 -16.13 -8.65 -17.86
CA VAL A 180 -14.91 -7.86 -18.03
C VAL A 180 -15.17 -6.60 -18.86
N ALA A 181 -15.95 -6.69 -19.94
CA ALA A 181 -16.35 -5.52 -20.73
C ALA A 181 -17.13 -4.51 -19.88
N LEU A 182 -18.10 -4.97 -19.09
CA LEU A 182 -18.88 -4.12 -18.19
C LEU A 182 -17.97 -3.42 -17.16
N MET A 183 -17.03 -4.15 -16.54
CA MET A 183 -16.08 -3.58 -15.59
C MET A 183 -15.18 -2.54 -16.24
N GLN A 184 -14.70 -2.79 -17.47
CA GLN A 184 -13.92 -1.80 -18.24
C GLN A 184 -14.73 -0.53 -18.46
N GLN A 185 -15.99 -0.65 -18.91
CA GLN A 185 -16.86 0.50 -19.14
C GLN A 185 -17.09 1.31 -17.85
N ILE A 186 -17.42 0.65 -16.73
CA ILE A 186 -17.56 1.31 -15.43
C ILE A 186 -16.26 2.05 -15.06
N SER A 187 -15.11 1.39 -15.19
CA SER A 187 -13.80 2.00 -14.94
C SER A 187 -13.53 3.22 -15.82
N PHE A 188 -13.88 3.19 -17.11
CA PHE A 188 -13.66 4.31 -18.01
C PHE A 188 -14.56 5.52 -17.69
N PHE A 189 -15.86 5.29 -17.46
CA PHE A 189 -16.81 6.38 -17.19
C PHE A 189 -16.67 6.99 -15.80
N THR A 190 -16.24 6.21 -14.80
CA THR A 190 -16.17 6.67 -13.40
C THR A 190 -14.74 6.88 -12.90
N ALA A 191 -13.73 6.59 -13.74
CA ALA A 191 -12.33 6.57 -13.35
C ALA A 191 -12.07 5.71 -12.08
N THR A 192 -12.88 4.68 -11.86
CA THR A 192 -12.78 3.83 -10.66
C THR A 192 -11.56 2.93 -10.74
N ARG A 193 -10.88 2.79 -9.58
CA ARG A 193 -9.72 1.92 -9.47
C ARG A 193 -10.14 0.46 -9.62
N PRO A 194 -9.34 -0.41 -10.29
CA PRO A 194 -9.70 -1.82 -10.48
C PRO A 194 -10.04 -2.56 -9.18
N ARG A 195 -9.38 -2.23 -8.06
CA ARG A 195 -9.64 -2.85 -6.75
C ARG A 195 -11.03 -2.53 -6.17
N THR A 196 -11.69 -1.48 -6.67
CA THR A 196 -13.06 -1.13 -6.27
C THR A 196 -14.08 -2.03 -6.98
N LEU A 197 -13.79 -2.44 -8.22
CA LEU A 197 -14.67 -3.30 -9.02
C LEU A 197 -14.38 -4.78 -8.79
N CYS A 198 -13.11 -5.12 -8.61
CA CYS A 198 -12.65 -6.49 -8.43
C CYS A 198 -12.12 -6.67 -7.01
N TYR A 199 -12.83 -7.47 -6.21
CA TYR A 199 -12.31 -7.93 -4.95
C TYR A 199 -11.25 -9.01 -5.18
N ARG A 200 -10.06 -8.81 -4.60
CA ARG A 200 -9.04 -9.85 -4.49
C ARG A 200 -8.78 -10.11 -3.00
N PRO A 201 -9.05 -11.33 -2.50
CA PRO A 201 -8.72 -11.66 -1.13
C PRO A 201 -7.22 -11.51 -0.92
N LEU A 202 -6.86 -10.96 0.22
CA LEU A 202 -5.47 -10.88 0.65
C LEU A 202 -5.07 -12.22 1.26
N ASP A 203 -3.82 -12.60 1.03
CA ASP A 203 -3.22 -13.82 1.55
C ASP A 203 -3.17 -13.76 3.09
N PRO A 204 -3.90 -14.64 3.81
CA PRO A 204 -3.94 -14.65 5.26
C PRO A 204 -2.56 -14.85 5.90
N ASP A 205 -1.69 -15.66 5.28
CA ASP A 205 -0.37 -15.95 5.83
C ASP A 205 0.52 -14.71 5.78
N ARG A 206 0.36 -13.88 4.73
CA ARG A 206 1.06 -12.59 4.61
C ARG A 206 0.56 -11.58 5.62
N LEU A 207 -0.75 -11.55 5.87
CA LEU A 207 -1.32 -10.73 6.92
C LEU A 207 -0.83 -11.18 8.30
N ALA A 208 -0.69 -12.49 8.50
CA ALA A 208 -0.22 -13.07 9.76
C ALA A 208 1.28 -12.84 9.98
N ASN A 209 2.11 -12.74 8.94
CA ASN A 209 3.59 -12.72 9.04
C ASN A 209 4.22 -11.41 8.56
N HIS A 210 3.64 -10.26 8.92
CA HIS A 210 4.03 -8.96 8.37
C HIS A 210 5.15 -8.23 9.12
N TYR A 211 5.67 -8.75 10.23
CA TYR A 211 6.84 -8.20 10.93
C TYR A 211 7.68 -9.30 11.59
N VAL A 212 8.90 -8.95 12.06
CA VAL A 212 9.86 -9.92 12.61
C VAL A 212 9.68 -10.04 14.12
N GLY A 213 9.65 -11.28 14.63
CA GLY A 213 9.49 -11.56 16.06
C GLY A 213 8.04 -11.71 16.53
N GLN A 214 7.12 -11.93 15.60
CA GLN A 214 5.74 -12.32 15.90
C GLN A 214 5.69 -13.79 16.31
N GLU A 215 5.06 -14.08 17.47
CA GLU A 215 4.53 -15.41 17.75
C GLU A 215 3.22 -15.60 16.98
N PRO A 216 2.92 -16.81 16.47
CA PRO A 216 1.72 -17.04 15.66
C PRO A 216 0.48 -16.60 16.45
N ARG A 217 -0.13 -15.49 16.05
CA ARG A 217 -1.41 -15.09 16.63
C ARG A 217 -2.49 -16.00 16.08
N ALA A 218 -3.06 -16.80 16.97
CA ALA A 218 -4.39 -17.36 16.79
C ALA A 218 -5.40 -16.22 16.54
N HIS A 219 -6.30 -16.44 15.60
CA HIS A 219 -7.50 -15.64 15.32
C HIS A 219 -7.30 -14.30 14.59
N PHE A 220 -7.57 -14.32 13.28
CA PHE A 220 -8.16 -13.18 12.59
C PHE A 220 -9.56 -12.89 13.16
N PRO A 221 -10.08 -11.65 13.07
CA PRO A 221 -11.49 -11.38 13.34
C PRO A 221 -12.36 -12.34 12.52
N PRO A 222 -13.37 -13.00 13.13
CA PRO A 222 -14.23 -13.99 12.47
C PRO A 222 -14.78 -13.50 11.12
N ASP A 223 -15.13 -12.21 11.07
CA ASP A 223 -15.75 -11.56 9.90
C ASP A 223 -14.90 -11.61 8.62
N TYR A 224 -13.57 -11.57 8.70
CA TYR A 224 -12.75 -11.65 7.48
C TYR A 224 -12.69 -13.11 6.98
N VAL A 225 -12.57 -14.09 7.87
CA VAL A 225 -12.43 -15.50 7.47
C VAL A 225 -13.77 -16.10 7.05
N GLU A 226 -14.88 -15.76 7.72
CA GLU A 226 -16.22 -16.26 7.39
C GLU A 226 -16.77 -15.69 6.08
N VAL A 227 -16.58 -14.39 5.83
CA VAL A 227 -16.99 -13.78 4.56
C VAL A 227 -16.23 -14.40 3.39
N HIS A 228 -14.98 -14.85 3.59
CA HIS A 228 -14.14 -15.41 2.53
C HIS A 228 -14.28 -16.92 2.34
N LYS A 229 -14.62 -17.70 3.38
CA LYS A 229 -15.06 -19.10 3.22
C LYS A 229 -16.31 -19.18 2.34
N ARG A 230 -17.32 -18.34 2.60
CA ARG A 230 -18.58 -18.30 1.85
C ARG A 230 -18.41 -17.88 0.37
N LEU A 231 -17.35 -17.13 0.04
CA LEU A 231 -17.03 -16.72 -1.34
C LEU A 231 -16.16 -17.75 -2.08
N GLY A 232 -15.32 -18.52 -1.37
CA GLY A 232 -14.47 -19.57 -1.94
C GLY A 232 -15.17 -20.92 -2.12
N GLU A 233 -16.19 -21.24 -1.32
CA GLU A 233 -16.99 -22.46 -1.48
C GLU A 233 -17.93 -22.41 -2.69
N LYS A 234 -18.32 -21.21 -3.15
CA LYS A 234 -19.18 -21.02 -4.33
C LYS A 234 -18.44 -21.08 -5.67
N SER A 235 -17.13 -21.34 -5.68
CA SER A 235 -16.29 -21.33 -6.90
C SER A 235 -15.56 -22.63 -7.18
N LYS A 236 -15.87 -23.72 -6.47
CA LYS A 236 -15.56 -25.07 -6.94
C LYS A 236 -16.79 -25.63 -7.67
N PRO A 237 -16.61 -26.25 -8.86
CA PRO A 237 -17.69 -26.70 -9.72
C PRO A 237 -18.60 -27.73 -9.03
#